data_AF-A0A9D3M6H1-F1
#
_entry.id   AF-A0A9D3M6H1-F1
#
_cell.length_a   1.000
_cell.length_b   1.000
_cell.length_c   1.000
_cell.angle_alpha   90.00
_cell.angle_beta   90.00
_cell.angle_gamma   90.00
#
_symmetry.space_group_name_H-M   'P 1'
#
loop_
_entity.id
_entity.type
_entity.pdbx_description
1 polymer ?
#
loop_
_entity_poly.entity_id
_entity_poly.type
_entity_poly.pdbx_seq_one_letter_code
_entity_poly.pdbx_strand_id
1 'polypeptide(L)'
;MMSEKRYDPNDKTFKYVKRIDDIDLDDDLSILWAELPCGHAVSPESLTMYCKIKLGKGKTTFRCPAFKDGNTCDAELPYHVVRKFALLTPEEQCHFEQVLEIWL
;
A
#
# COMPACT_ATOMS: atom_id res chain seq x y z
N MET A 1 18.43 -11.62 2.09
CA MET A 1 17.22 -11.58 1.24
C MET A 1 16.10 -11.14 2.16
N MET A 2 15.57 -9.93 1.99
CA MET A 2 14.39 -9.52 2.77
C MET A 2 13.22 -10.37 2.27
N SER A 3 12.55 -11.09 3.16
CA SER A 3 11.34 -11.83 2.79
C SER A 3 10.30 -10.85 2.25
N GLU A 4 9.78 -11.09 1.05
CA GLU A 4 8.74 -10.25 0.48
C GLU A 4 7.48 -10.31 1.34
N LYS A 5 6.86 -9.15 1.60
CA LYS A 5 5.64 -9.05 2.38
C LYS A 5 4.47 -9.69 1.63
N ARG A 6 3.68 -10.49 2.35
CA ARG A 6 2.50 -11.19 1.82
C ARG A 6 1.36 -11.10 2.83
N TYR A 7 0.14 -10.93 2.34
CA TYR A 7 -1.05 -11.03 3.19
C TYR A 7 -1.26 -12.46 3.67
N ASP A 8 -1.75 -12.63 4.89
CA ASP A 8 -2.24 -13.91 5.38
C ASP A 8 -3.60 -14.22 4.71
N PRO A 9 -3.74 -15.29 3.91
CA PRO A 9 -5.03 -15.64 3.27
C PRO A 9 -6.18 -15.89 4.26
N ASN A 10 -5.88 -16.09 5.54
CA ASN A 10 -6.86 -16.26 6.60
C ASN A 10 -7.35 -14.94 7.19
N ASP A 11 -6.67 -13.81 6.97
CA ASP A 11 -7.10 -12.51 7.47
C ASP A 11 -8.34 -12.01 6.70
N LYS A 12 -9.51 -12.12 7.34
CA LYS A 12 -10.79 -11.73 6.72
C LYS A 12 -11.05 -10.22 6.76
N THR A 13 -10.13 -9.43 7.29
CA THR A 13 -10.26 -7.98 7.33
C THR A 13 -9.89 -7.31 5.99
N PHE A 14 -9.37 -8.08 5.03
CA PHE A 14 -9.11 -7.65 3.66
C PHE A 14 -10.10 -8.26 2.67
N LYS A 15 -10.38 -7.53 1.59
CA LYS A 15 -11.06 -8.07 0.41
C LYS A 15 -10.00 -8.50 -0.60
N TYR A 16 -9.77 -9.80 -0.73
CA TYR A 16 -8.78 -10.32 -1.66
C TYR A 16 -9.32 -10.39 -3.09
N VAL A 17 -8.45 -10.14 -4.07
CA VAL A 17 -8.78 -10.13 -5.50
C VAL A 17 -7.73 -10.90 -6.30
N LYS A 18 -8.15 -11.48 -7.43
CA LYS A 18 -7.29 -12.19 -8.38
C LYS A 18 -7.12 -11.37 -9.66
N ARG A 19 -6.44 -10.24 -9.56
CA ARG A 19 -6.10 -9.35 -10.69
C ARG A 19 -4.84 -8.57 -10.33
N ILE A 20 -4.14 -8.09 -11.36
CA ILE A 20 -2.85 -7.39 -11.26
C ILE A 20 -2.82 -6.28 -10.21
N ASP A 21 -1.62 -5.98 -9.71
CA ASP A 21 -1.37 -4.82 -8.85
C ASP A 21 -1.63 -3.52 -9.64
N ASP A 22 -2.49 -2.65 -9.12
CA ASP A 22 -2.89 -1.41 -9.80
C ASP A 22 -1.84 -0.27 -9.63
N ILE A 23 -0.76 -0.49 -8.87
CA ILE A 23 0.34 0.48 -8.64
C ILE A 23 1.54 0.19 -9.56
N ASP A 24 2.09 -1.01 -9.52
CA ASP A 24 3.29 -1.39 -10.27
C ASP A 24 3.03 -2.30 -11.48
N LEU A 25 1.77 -2.71 -11.67
CA LEU A 25 1.31 -3.56 -12.77
C LEU A 25 1.92 -4.97 -12.76
N ASP A 26 2.40 -5.44 -11.60
CA ASP A 26 2.82 -6.83 -11.43
C ASP A 26 1.65 -7.78 -11.69
N ASP A 27 1.89 -8.76 -12.57
CA ASP A 27 0.93 -9.74 -13.04
C ASP A 27 1.16 -11.15 -12.48
N ASP A 28 2.04 -11.32 -11.49
CA ASP A 28 2.25 -12.60 -10.81
C ASP A 28 0.96 -13.03 -10.06
N LEU A 29 0.17 -13.85 -10.75
CA LEU A 29 -1.10 -14.40 -10.25
C LEU A 29 -0.95 -15.31 -9.03
N SER A 30 0.28 -15.66 -8.63
CA SER A 30 0.54 -16.37 -7.37
C SER A 30 0.51 -15.45 -6.16
N ILE A 31 0.62 -14.14 -6.35
CA ILE A 31 0.53 -13.13 -5.30
C ILE A 31 -0.93 -12.91 -4.92
N LEU A 32 -1.19 -12.90 -3.61
CA LEU A 32 -2.47 -12.49 -3.07
C LEU A 32 -2.51 -10.96 -2.96
N TRP A 33 -3.44 -10.32 -3.66
CA TRP A 33 -3.63 -8.87 -3.59
C TRP A 33 -4.88 -8.52 -2.77
N ALA A 34 -4.84 -7.36 -2.10
CA ALA A 34 -6.00 -6.82 -1.39
C ALA A 34 -6.54 -5.57 -2.08
N GLU A 35 -7.86 -5.43 -2.10
CA GLU A 35 -8.55 -4.25 -2.64
C GLU A 35 -8.58 -3.14 -1.59
N LEU A 36 -7.95 -2.01 -1.90
CA LEU A 36 -8.05 -0.76 -1.14
C LEU A 36 -9.51 -0.26 -1.11
N PRO A 37 -9.88 0.62 -0.16
CA PRO A 37 -11.21 1.21 -0.12
C PRO A 37 -11.63 1.94 -1.41
N CYS A 38 -10.67 2.46 -2.18
CA CYS A 38 -10.92 3.08 -3.49
C CYS A 38 -11.16 2.07 -4.62
N GLY A 39 -11.10 0.77 -4.34
CA GLY A 39 -11.37 -0.30 -5.30
C GLY A 39 -10.16 -0.79 -6.08
N HIS A 40 -8.93 -0.31 -5.82
CA HIS A 40 -7.70 -0.73 -6.50
C HIS A 40 -6.98 -1.85 -5.72
N ALA A 41 -6.48 -2.84 -6.45
CA ALA A 41 -5.71 -3.98 -5.95
C ALA A 41 -4.26 -3.56 -5.68
N VAL A 42 -3.72 -3.97 -4.54
CA VAL A 42 -2.31 -3.70 -4.20
C VAL A 42 -1.69 -4.89 -3.48
N SER A 43 -0.40 -5.09 -3.71
CA SER A 43 0.48 -5.86 -2.85
C SER A 43 0.94 -4.99 -1.67
N PRO A 44 1.36 -5.61 -0.56
CA PRO A 44 1.93 -4.84 0.55
C PRO A 44 3.21 -4.10 0.14
N GLU A 45 4.01 -4.71 -0.74
CA GLU A 45 5.33 -4.20 -1.14
C GLU A 45 5.21 -2.96 -2.04
N SER A 46 4.36 -3.01 -3.07
CA SER A 46 4.15 -1.89 -4.00
C SER A 46 3.66 -0.64 -3.26
N LEU A 47 2.68 -0.81 -2.36
CA LEU A 47 2.15 0.28 -1.55
C LEU A 47 3.20 0.85 -0.58
N THR A 48 4.02 -0.01 0.02
CA THR A 48 5.12 0.41 0.92
C THR A 48 6.13 1.27 0.18
N MET A 49 6.62 0.78 -0.96
CA MET A 49 7.64 1.45 -1.76
C MET A 49 7.12 2.80 -2.26
N TYR A 50 5.88 2.83 -2.74
CA TYR A 50 5.21 4.07 -3.14
C TYR A 50 5.17 5.09 -1.99
N CYS A 51 4.73 4.68 -0.79
CA CYS A 51 4.61 5.59 0.34
C CYS A 51 5.99 6.08 0.83
N LYS A 52 7.02 5.22 0.86
CA LYS A 52 8.41 5.60 1.17
C LYS A 52 8.93 6.66 0.20
N ILE A 53 8.69 6.50 -1.11
CA ILE A 53 9.09 7.49 -2.13
C ILE A 53 8.39 8.84 -1.90
N LYS A 54 7.13 8.85 -1.45
CA LYS A 54 6.40 10.09 -1.15
C LYS A 54 6.97 10.79 0.08
N LEU A 55 7.22 10.05 1.16
CA LEU A 55 7.82 10.60 2.38
C LEU A 55 9.22 11.16 2.11
N GLY A 56 10.05 10.46 1.33
CA GLY A 56 11.37 10.94 0.93
C GLY A 56 11.35 12.21 0.07
N LYS A 57 10.19 12.54 -0.54
CA LYS A 57 9.94 13.80 -1.26
C LYS A 57 9.26 14.87 -0.39
N GLY A 58 9.16 14.66 0.92
CA GLY A 58 8.50 15.57 1.86
C GLY A 58 6.97 15.61 1.72
N LYS A 59 6.34 14.62 1.06
CA LYS A 59 4.88 14.56 0.93
C LYS A 59 4.30 13.70 2.06
N THR A 60 3.57 14.33 2.96
CA THR A 60 2.99 13.72 4.17
C THR A 60 1.55 13.25 4.00
N THR A 61 0.93 13.50 2.84
CA THR A 61 -0.40 12.97 2.48
C THR A 61 -0.26 11.83 1.48
N PHE A 62 -0.95 10.71 1.71
CA PHE A 62 -0.98 9.59 0.78
C PHE A 62 -2.26 9.58 -0.04
N ARG A 63 -2.11 9.31 -1.34
CA ARG A 63 -3.21 9.16 -2.30
C ARG A 63 -2.92 7.98 -3.21
N CYS A 64 -3.96 7.25 -3.59
CA CYS A 64 -3.86 6.10 -4.46
C CYS A 64 -3.24 6.51 -5.82
N PRO A 65 -2.09 5.92 -6.22
CA PRO A 65 -1.42 6.29 -7.46
C PRO A 65 -1.96 5.57 -8.68
N ALA A 66 -2.88 4.61 -8.50
CA ALA A 66 -3.37 3.77 -9.57
C ALA A 66 -3.84 4.63 -10.76
N PHE A 67 -3.36 4.27 -11.94
CA PHE A 67 -3.67 4.96 -13.18
C PHE A 67 -4.49 4.05 -14.07
N LYS A 68 -5.72 4.47 -14.36
CA LYS A 68 -6.67 3.68 -15.16
C LYS A 68 -7.49 4.60 -16.06
N ASP A 69 -7.71 4.16 -17.29
CA ASP A 69 -8.55 4.86 -18.28
C ASP A 69 -8.16 6.35 -18.46
N GLY A 70 -6.85 6.63 -18.47
CA GLY A 70 -6.31 7.98 -18.70
C GLY A 70 -6.31 8.90 -17.48
N ASN A 71 -6.70 8.42 -16.29
CA ASN A 71 -6.78 9.23 -15.07
C ASN A 71 -6.11 8.55 -13.88
N THR A 72 -5.51 9.35 -12.99
CA THR A 72 -5.03 8.88 -11.69
C THR A 72 -6.21 8.83 -10.71
N CYS A 73 -6.31 7.77 -9.92
CA CYS A 73 -7.36 7.59 -8.92
C CYS A 73 -7.41 8.74 -7.91
N ASP A 74 -6.26 9.10 -7.32
CA ASP A 74 -6.09 10.20 -6.36
C ASP A 74 -6.95 10.14 -5.08
N ALA A 75 -7.63 9.01 -4.84
CA ALA A 75 -8.37 8.79 -3.60
C ALA A 75 -7.42 8.83 -2.38
N GLU A 76 -7.87 9.51 -1.33
CA GLU A 76 -7.09 9.64 -0.09
C GLU A 76 -6.86 8.27 0.57
N LEU A 77 -5.64 8.05 1.04
CA LEU A 77 -5.24 6.88 1.81
C LEU A 77 -4.80 7.34 3.21
N PRO A 78 -5.71 7.35 4.20
CA PRO A 78 -5.35 7.65 5.57
C PRO A 78 -4.22 6.74 6.08
N TYR A 79 -3.38 7.23 7.00
CA TYR A 79 -2.22 6.47 7.49
C TYR A 79 -2.60 5.08 8.05
N HIS A 80 -3.75 4.95 8.73
CA HIS A 80 -4.20 3.63 9.21
C HIS A 80 -4.49 2.63 8.08
N VAL A 81 -4.95 3.11 6.91
CA VAL A 81 -5.11 2.29 5.70
C VAL A 81 -3.74 1.92 5.17
N VAL A 82 -2.82 2.89 5.04
CA VAL A 82 -1.44 2.63 4.58
C VAL A 82 -0.77 1.59 5.48
N ARG A 83 -0.76 1.80 6.80
CA ARG A 83 -0.17 0.90 7.80
C ARG A 83 -0.70 -0.53 7.66
N LYS A 84 -2.02 -0.68 7.50
CA LYS A 84 -2.68 -1.97 7.39
C LYS A 84 -2.37 -2.66 6.05
N PHE A 85 -2.58 -1.99 4.93
CA PHE A 85 -2.46 -2.61 3.60
C PHE A 85 -1.01 -2.80 3.17
N ALA A 86 -0.12 -1.89 3.56
CA ALA A 86 1.31 -2.01 3.27
C ALA A 86 2.01 -3.04 4.18
N LEU A 87 1.30 -3.62 5.15
CA LEU A 87 1.84 -4.49 6.21
C LEU A 87 3.13 -3.90 6.80
N LEU A 88 3.09 -2.62 7.17
CA LEU A 88 4.29 -1.92 7.61
C LEU A 88 4.89 -2.63 8.82
N THR A 89 6.19 -2.93 8.78
CA THR A 89 6.90 -3.48 9.95
C THR A 89 6.97 -2.43 11.06
N PRO A 90 7.27 -2.81 12.32
CA PRO A 90 7.47 -1.84 13.40
C PRO A 90 8.50 -0.75 13.05
N GLU A 91 9.57 -1.12 12.36
CA GLU A 91 10.62 -0.20 11.90
C GLU A 91 10.09 0.78 10.84
N GLU A 92 9.29 0.29 9.88
CA GLU A 92 8.65 1.12 8.86
C GLU A 92 7.61 2.06 9.47
N GLN A 93 6.80 1.58 10.42
CA GLN A 93 5.83 2.40 11.14
C GLN A 93 6.52 3.53 11.91
N CYS A 94 7.59 3.21 12.64
CA CYS A 94 8.39 4.19 13.36
C CYS A 94 8.95 5.27 12.41
N HIS A 95 9.49 4.87 11.26
CA HIS A 95 9.96 5.82 10.25
C HIS A 95 8.82 6.68 9.68
N PHE A 96 7.67 6.09 9.37
CA PHE A 96 6.52 6.82 8.83
C PHE A 96 6.00 7.82 9.86
N GLU A 97 5.80 7.40 11.11
CA GLU A 97 5.28 8.22 12.20
C GLU A 97 6.22 9.38 12.56
N GLN A 98 7.54 9.15 12.48
CA GLN A 98 8.55 10.20 12.60
C GLN A 98 8.40 11.29 11.53
N VAL A 99 8.31 10.89 10.25
CA VAL A 99 8.23 11.86 9.14
C VAL A 99 6.86 12.55 9.09
N LEU A 100 5.80 11.85 9.49
CA LEU A 100 4.45 12.39 9.57
C LEU A 100 4.22 13.24 10.83
N GLU A 101 5.13 13.21 11.80
CA GLU A 101 5.03 13.89 13.10
C GLU A 101 3.80 13.44 13.94
N ILE A 102 3.36 12.19 13.79
CA ILE A 102 2.13 11.65 14.39
C ILE A 102 2.38 10.65 15.53
N TRP A 103 3.48 10.84 16.28
CA TRP A 103 3.89 9.99 17.42
C TRP A 103 2.70 9.45 18.21
N LEU A 104 2.46 8.13 18.12
CA LEU A 104 1.40 7.40 18.84
C LEU A 104 1.83 7.07 20.27
#